data_AF-A0A0R0LTZ6-F1
#
_entry.id   AF-A0A0R0LTZ6-F1
#
_cell.length_a   1.000
_cell.length_b   1.000
_cell.length_c   1.000
_cell.angle_alpha   90.00
_cell.angle_beta   90.00
_cell.angle_gamma   90.00
#
_symmetry.space_group_name_H-M   'P 1'
#
loop_
_entity.id
_entity.type
_entity.pdbx_description
1 polymer ?
#
loop_
_entity_poly.entity_id
_entity_poly.type
_entity_poly.pdbx_seq_one_letter_code
_entity_poly.pdbx_strand_id
1 'polypeptide(L)'
;MSSEQSNFPFSYYSTLCHSYALESFYSPNATIHMTNESQPTAIIKSDGIVEGLLTVHSRKKVIKVIVSMIDKQEVSFFDTPKNMSNQTDGTENVTLLFNIIGQFIYHDNTTQRFSHIFLYKNTIIHEFLTILDEEIIYKNLNLKNKIINNLNTIRIKSTNNKNKILNDFSNFGNIIALEMEKNDILLEYENEENVKNINQEMNGLRLRGYKIEFCCERGRY
;
A
#
# COMPACT_ATOMS: atom_id res chain seq x y z
N MET A 1 6.51 32.75 -0.13
CA MET A 1 6.76 31.37 0.33
C MET A 1 8.15 30.93 -0.09
N SER A 2 8.91 30.26 0.79
CA SER A 2 10.22 29.71 0.43
C SER A 2 10.07 28.42 -0.41
N SER A 3 11.04 28.15 -1.29
CA SER A 3 11.10 26.91 -2.10
C SER A 3 11.17 25.64 -1.25
N GLU A 4 11.70 25.75 -0.02
CA GLU A 4 11.85 24.65 0.92
C GLU A 4 10.51 24.11 1.42
N GLN A 5 9.53 24.99 1.68
CA GLN A 5 8.21 24.58 2.16
C GLN A 5 7.42 23.79 1.11
N SER A 6 7.55 24.16 -0.18
CA SER A 6 6.86 23.46 -1.27
C SER A 6 7.48 22.10 -1.60
N ASN A 7 8.76 21.89 -1.25
CA ASN A 7 9.48 20.64 -1.51
C ASN A 7 9.47 19.66 -0.33
N PHE A 8 8.89 20.04 0.81
CA PHE A 8 8.83 19.22 2.03
C PHE A 8 8.44 17.75 1.76
N PRO A 9 7.33 17.44 1.04
CA PRO A 9 6.93 16.04 0.85
C PRO A 9 7.97 15.20 0.11
N PHE A 10 8.67 15.79 -0.85
CA PHE A 10 9.74 15.09 -1.58
C PHE A 10 10.93 14.77 -0.67
N SER A 11 11.36 15.72 0.14
CA SER A 11 12.44 15.52 1.10
C SER A 11 12.06 14.48 2.16
N TYR A 12 10.83 14.52 2.66
CA TYR A 12 10.29 13.55 3.62
C TYR A 12 10.31 12.14 3.03
N TYR A 13 9.68 11.91 1.87
CA TYR A 13 9.61 10.56 1.29
C TYR A 13 10.96 10.04 0.78
N SER A 14 11.84 10.94 0.32
CA SER A 14 13.21 10.57 0.01
C SER A 14 13.92 10.04 1.26
N THR A 15 13.83 10.75 2.38
CA THR A 15 14.45 10.33 3.64
C THR A 15 13.86 9.02 4.16
N LEU A 16 12.54 8.83 4.05
CA LEU A 16 11.85 7.57 4.38
C LEU A 16 12.44 6.38 3.60
N CYS A 17 12.68 6.52 2.30
CA CYS A 17 13.21 5.43 1.47
C CYS A 17 14.67 5.07 1.79
N HIS A 18 15.46 6.03 2.27
CA HIS A 18 16.90 5.84 2.47
C HIS A 18 17.25 5.40 3.89
N SER A 19 16.72 6.06 4.93
CA SER A 19 17.24 5.92 6.30
C SER A 19 16.20 5.90 7.42
N TYR A 20 14.93 6.24 7.16
CA TYR A 20 13.92 6.49 8.21
C TYR A 20 14.29 7.58 9.23
N ALA A 21 15.38 8.32 9.03
CA ALA A 21 15.84 9.39 9.93
C ALA A 21 14.98 10.65 9.76
N LEU A 22 13.72 10.55 10.15
CA LEU A 22 12.68 11.53 9.90
C LEU A 22 12.46 12.48 11.07
N GLU A 23 13.10 12.27 12.22
CA GLU A 23 12.88 13.00 13.46
C GLU A 23 13.07 14.52 13.27
N SER A 24 14.01 14.93 12.41
CA SER A 24 14.25 16.35 12.10
C SER A 24 13.09 17.04 11.39
N PHE A 25 12.16 16.30 10.81
CA PHE A 25 10.97 16.87 10.18
C PHE A 25 9.89 17.24 11.19
N TYR A 26 9.95 16.77 12.43
CA TYR A 26 8.87 16.91 13.40
C TYR A 26 9.13 17.97 14.45
N SER A 27 8.07 18.67 14.83
CA SER A 27 8.05 19.48 16.04
C SER A 27 8.20 18.59 17.28
N PRO A 28 8.83 19.07 18.37
CA PRO A 28 8.92 18.31 19.62
C PRO A 28 7.56 17.83 20.16
N ASN A 29 6.51 18.61 19.90
CA ASN A 29 5.13 18.32 20.33
C ASN A 29 4.27 17.74 19.20
N ALA A 30 4.87 17.23 18.12
CA ALA A 30 4.13 16.67 17.01
C ALA A 30 3.25 15.50 17.46
N THR A 31 2.05 15.42 16.91
CA THR A 31 1.13 14.29 17.13
C THR A 31 1.00 13.50 15.84
N ILE A 32 1.30 12.21 15.91
CA ILE A 32 1.28 11.30 14.77
C ILE A 32 0.17 10.28 14.95
N HIS A 33 -0.66 10.15 13.92
CA HIS A 33 -1.71 9.15 13.84
C HIS A 33 -1.36 8.19 12.71
N MET A 34 -1.13 6.92 13.04
CA MET A 34 -0.87 5.88 12.06
C MET A 34 -1.94 4.81 12.14
N THR A 35 -2.51 4.49 10.98
CA THR A 35 -3.61 3.53 10.86
C THR A 35 -3.32 2.56 9.73
N ASN A 36 -3.63 1.30 9.98
CA ASN A 36 -3.86 0.31 8.95
C ASN A 36 -5.35 -0.02 9.03
N GLU A 37 -6.09 -0.10 7.92
CA GLU A 37 -7.56 -0.30 7.93
C GLU A 37 -8.01 -1.50 8.79
N SER A 38 -7.12 -2.47 9.00
CA SER A 38 -7.35 -3.67 9.83
C SER A 38 -6.99 -3.51 11.33
N GLN A 39 -6.43 -2.38 11.76
CA GLN A 39 -5.92 -2.18 13.12
C GLN A 39 -6.33 -0.83 13.73
N PRO A 40 -6.48 -0.75 15.07
CA PRO A 40 -6.78 0.51 15.75
C PRO A 40 -5.66 1.55 15.53
N THR A 41 -6.04 2.82 15.41
CA THR A 41 -5.10 3.94 15.24
C THR A 41 -4.11 4.02 16.38
N ALA A 42 -2.82 3.94 16.06
CA ALA A 42 -1.76 4.25 17.01
C ALA A 42 -1.55 5.77 17.05
N ILE A 43 -1.65 6.35 18.25
CA ILE A 43 -1.23 7.73 18.50
C ILE A 43 0.21 7.67 19.01
N ILE A 44 1.13 8.21 18.23
CA ILE A 44 2.57 8.15 18.46
C ILE A 44 3.07 9.58 18.74
N LYS A 45 3.93 9.70 19.75
CA LYS A 45 4.67 10.94 20.03
C LYS A 45 5.95 10.99 19.20
N SER A 46 6.56 12.17 19.10
CA SER A 46 7.73 12.43 18.28
C SER A 46 8.93 11.51 18.57
N ASP A 47 9.11 11.06 19.80
CA ASP A 47 10.15 10.11 20.22
C ASP A 47 9.93 8.66 19.74
N GLY A 48 8.70 8.31 19.33
CA GLY A 48 8.33 6.98 18.86
C GLY A 48 8.13 6.87 17.34
N ILE A 49 8.40 7.93 16.57
CA ILE A 49 8.04 7.99 15.13
C ILE A 49 8.64 6.84 14.34
N VAL A 50 9.94 6.58 14.50
CA VAL A 50 10.63 5.54 13.73
C VAL A 50 10.01 4.18 13.98
N GLU A 51 9.74 3.84 15.24
CA GLU A 51 9.12 2.56 15.58
C GLU A 51 7.66 2.49 15.10
N GLY A 52 6.94 3.60 15.14
CA GLY A 52 5.60 3.74 14.57
C GLY A 52 5.57 3.46 13.07
N LEU A 53 6.46 4.09 12.31
CA LEU A 53 6.62 3.89 10.87
C LEU A 53 7.04 2.45 10.57
N LEU A 54 8.01 1.90 11.30
CA LEU A 54 8.39 0.50 11.13
C LEU A 54 7.19 -0.42 11.39
N THR A 55 6.38 -0.16 12.39
CA THR A 55 5.20 -0.96 12.70
C THR A 55 4.14 -0.87 11.60
N VAL A 56 3.79 0.34 11.15
CA VAL A 56 2.75 0.54 10.12
C VAL A 56 3.15 -0.06 8.77
N HIS A 57 4.45 -0.05 8.46
CA HIS A 57 5.01 -0.69 7.28
C HIS A 57 5.27 -2.20 7.45
N SER A 58 4.76 -2.83 8.52
CA SER A 58 5.00 -4.25 8.82
C SER A 58 6.48 -4.62 8.86
N ARG A 59 7.32 -3.68 9.30
CA ARG A 59 8.79 -3.70 9.31
C ARG A 59 9.44 -3.92 7.94
N LYS A 60 8.70 -3.73 6.85
CA LYS A 60 9.23 -3.76 5.49
C LYS A 60 9.88 -2.44 5.16
N LYS A 61 11.08 -2.49 4.58
CA LYS A 61 11.74 -1.29 4.05
C LYS A 61 10.99 -0.77 2.83
N VAL A 62 10.51 0.48 2.91
CA VAL A 62 10.03 1.25 1.75
C VAL A 62 11.24 1.60 0.89
N ILE A 63 11.21 1.25 -0.40
CA ILE A 63 12.30 1.54 -1.36
C ILE A 63 11.92 2.65 -2.35
N LYS A 64 10.62 2.90 -2.52
CA LYS A 64 10.12 3.93 -3.42
C LYS A 64 8.72 4.35 -2.99
N VAL A 65 8.42 5.63 -3.19
CA VAL A 65 7.08 6.20 -3.05
C VAL A 65 6.63 6.73 -4.41
N ILE A 66 5.44 6.31 -4.85
CA ILE A 66 4.77 6.89 -6.02
C ILE A 66 3.67 7.81 -5.50
N VAL A 67 3.78 9.10 -5.79
CA VAL A 67 2.74 10.08 -5.43
C VAL A 67 1.79 10.22 -6.62
N SER A 68 0.54 9.85 -6.42
CA SER A 68 -0.52 9.94 -7.44
C SER A 68 -1.22 11.30 -7.39
N MET A 69 -1.38 11.85 -6.19
CA MET A 69 -2.00 13.15 -5.98
C MET A 69 -1.33 13.86 -4.81
N ILE A 70 -1.16 15.17 -4.96
CA ILE A 70 -0.82 16.08 -3.88
C ILE A 70 -1.75 17.29 -3.97
N ASP A 71 -2.45 17.56 -2.88
CA ASP A 71 -3.18 18.80 -2.67
C ASP A 71 -2.52 19.58 -1.52
N LYS A 72 -2.42 20.90 -1.68
CA LYS A 72 -1.74 21.79 -0.75
C LYS A 72 -2.62 23.00 -0.50
N GLN A 73 -2.90 23.25 0.77
CA GLN A 73 -3.73 24.38 1.19
C GLN A 73 -3.02 25.18 2.29
N GLU A 74 -3.12 26.49 2.24
CA GLU A 74 -2.73 27.35 3.36
C GLU A 74 -3.87 27.37 4.38
N VAL A 75 -3.56 27.15 5.64
CA VAL A 75 -4.56 27.11 6.72
C VAL A 75 -4.20 28.14 7.79
N SER A 76 -5.09 29.12 7.97
CA SER A 76 -5.03 30.05 9.09
C SER A 76 -5.74 29.43 10.29
N PHE A 77 -4.99 28.99 11.29
CA PHE A 77 -5.58 28.72 12.61
C PHE A 77 -5.95 30.05 13.27
N PHE A 78 -7.08 30.08 13.96
CA PHE A 78 -7.59 31.24 14.71
C PHE A 78 -6.71 31.58 15.93
N ASP A 79 -5.43 31.89 15.73
CA ASP A 79 -4.55 32.37 16.79
C ASP A 79 -3.71 33.53 16.29
N THR A 80 -4.40 34.63 15.95
CA THR A 80 -3.91 35.98 16.25
C THR A 80 -5.05 36.98 16.05
N PRO A 81 -5.48 37.73 17.08
CA PRO A 81 -6.27 38.92 16.84
C PRO A 81 -5.46 39.86 15.93
N LYS A 82 -6.10 40.41 14.90
CA LYS A 82 -5.54 41.31 13.86
C LYS A 82 -4.89 42.61 14.38
N ASN A 83 -4.59 42.72 15.67
CA ASN A 83 -4.08 43.92 16.31
C ASN A 83 -2.75 43.64 16.99
N MET A 84 -1.68 43.48 16.22
CA MET A 84 -0.36 44.02 16.57
C MET A 84 0.49 44.05 15.30
N SER A 85 0.35 45.16 14.59
CA SER A 85 1.38 45.65 13.67
C SER A 85 2.67 45.84 14.45
N ASN A 86 3.66 44.98 14.25
CA ASN A 86 5.06 45.33 14.39
C ASN A 86 5.87 44.51 13.38
N GLN A 87 6.39 45.23 12.39
CA GLN A 87 7.46 44.85 11.47
C GLN A 87 8.46 43.89 12.12
N THR A 88 8.46 42.65 11.66
CA THR A 88 9.61 41.74 11.72
C THR A 88 9.68 40.98 10.38
N ASP A 89 10.90 40.73 9.93
CA ASP A 89 11.24 40.45 8.54
C ASP A 89 10.54 39.23 7.92
N GLY A 90 9.82 39.48 6.81
CA GLY A 90 9.94 38.75 5.55
C GLY A 90 9.53 37.27 5.43
N THR A 91 9.19 36.56 6.51
CA THR A 91 8.76 35.15 6.43
C THR A 91 7.58 34.90 7.36
N GLU A 92 6.38 35.15 6.87
CA GLU A 92 5.17 34.66 7.51
C GLU A 92 5.26 33.13 7.64
N ASN A 93 5.25 32.63 8.88
CA ASN A 93 5.22 31.20 9.18
C ASN A 93 3.83 30.64 8.86
N VAL A 94 3.51 30.55 7.57
CA VAL A 94 2.27 30.00 7.06
C VAL A 94 2.19 28.52 7.43
N THR A 95 1.06 28.11 8.00
CA THR A 95 0.78 26.70 8.22
C THR A 95 0.17 26.12 6.95
N LEU A 96 0.70 24.98 6.52
CA LEU A 96 0.31 24.29 5.30
C LEU A 96 -0.34 22.97 5.66
N LEU A 97 -1.46 22.68 5.00
CA LEU A 97 -2.07 21.37 4.96
C LEU A 97 -1.65 20.70 3.66
N PHE A 98 -0.97 19.55 3.76
CA PHE A 98 -0.70 18.67 2.64
C PHE A 98 -1.61 17.46 2.72
N ASN A 99 -2.27 17.12 1.63
CA ASN A 99 -3.01 15.88 1.48
C ASN A 99 -2.45 15.10 0.29
N ILE A 100 -1.94 13.91 0.55
CA ILE A 100 -1.16 13.13 -0.41
C ILE A 100 -1.75 11.73 -0.51
N ILE A 101 -1.97 11.28 -1.74
CA ILE A 101 -2.38 9.91 -2.04
C ILE A 101 -1.33 9.29 -2.94
N GLY A 102 -0.95 8.05 -2.62
CA GLY A 102 0.09 7.36 -3.37
C GLY A 102 0.20 5.89 -3.05
N GLN A 103 1.36 5.33 -3.41
CA GLN A 103 1.74 3.95 -3.18
C GLN A 103 3.16 3.85 -2.61
N PHE A 104 3.33 3.05 -1.57
CA PHE A 104 4.63 2.56 -1.12
C PHE A 104 4.99 1.30 -1.90
N ILE A 105 6.24 1.23 -2.36
CA ILE A 105 6.84 0.02 -2.91
C ILE A 105 7.89 -0.45 -1.92
N TYR A 106 7.81 -1.72 -1.54
CA TYR A 106 8.70 -2.35 -0.57
C TYR A 106 9.79 -3.18 -1.25
N HIS A 107 10.85 -3.48 -0.50
CA HIS A 107 11.98 -4.29 -0.98
C HIS A 107 11.60 -5.72 -1.44
N ASP A 108 10.48 -6.26 -0.95
CA ASP A 108 9.92 -7.55 -1.38
C ASP A 108 9.04 -7.45 -2.65
N ASN A 109 8.96 -6.26 -3.25
CA ASN A 109 8.11 -5.88 -4.39
C ASN A 109 6.60 -5.86 -4.10
N THR A 110 6.18 -6.00 -2.85
CA THR A 110 4.80 -5.71 -2.46
C THR A 110 4.54 -4.21 -2.54
N THR A 111 3.27 -3.84 -2.72
CA THR A 111 2.83 -2.45 -2.82
C THR A 111 1.64 -2.19 -1.94
N GLN A 112 1.64 -1.05 -1.25
CA GLN A 112 0.51 -0.61 -0.42
C GLN A 112 0.10 0.81 -0.79
N ARG A 113 -1.20 1.03 -0.94
CA ARG A 113 -1.74 2.37 -1.15
C ARG A 113 -1.75 3.12 0.18
N PHE A 114 -1.67 4.44 0.12
CA PHE A 114 -1.76 5.25 1.32
C PHE A 114 -2.51 6.56 1.06
N SER A 115 -3.09 7.08 2.14
CA SER A 115 -3.48 8.48 2.29
C SER A 115 -2.65 9.08 3.42
N HIS A 116 -2.05 10.24 3.15
CA HIS A 116 -1.14 10.89 4.08
C HIS A 116 -1.44 12.38 4.17
N ILE A 117 -1.76 12.84 5.37
CA ILE A 117 -2.05 14.24 5.66
C ILE A 117 -0.98 14.79 6.59
N PHE A 118 -0.42 15.95 6.24
CA PHE A 118 0.49 16.68 7.10
C PHE A 118 -0.05 18.06 7.40
N LEU A 119 0.02 18.46 8.67
CA LEU A 119 -0.02 19.86 9.07
C LEU A 119 1.40 20.34 9.32
N TYR A 120 1.89 21.24 8.48
CA TYR A 120 3.29 21.64 8.41
C TYR A 120 3.48 23.13 8.62
N LYS A 121 4.37 23.50 9.53
CA LYS A 121 4.81 24.89 9.77
C LYS A 121 6.32 24.89 9.98
N ASN A 122 7.07 24.79 8.88
CA ASN A 122 8.52 24.50 8.83
C ASN A 122 8.95 23.15 9.44
N THR A 123 8.10 22.55 10.28
CA THR A 123 8.16 21.20 10.82
C THR A 123 6.74 20.64 10.86
N ILE A 124 6.61 19.33 10.93
CA ILE A 124 5.35 18.61 11.07
C ILE A 124 4.82 18.84 12.49
N ILE A 125 3.61 19.38 12.58
CA ILE A 125 2.84 19.53 13.83
C ILE A 125 1.88 18.36 14.00
N HIS A 126 1.21 17.97 12.91
CA HIS A 126 0.35 16.80 12.88
C HIS A 126 0.61 15.96 11.64
N GLU A 127 0.56 14.65 11.83
CA GLU A 127 0.66 13.67 10.75
C GLU A 127 -0.48 12.66 10.89
N PHE A 128 -1.14 12.36 9.78
CA PHE A 128 -2.13 11.30 9.68
C PHE A 128 -1.77 10.41 8.50
N LEU A 129 -1.24 9.23 8.79
CA LEU A 129 -0.92 8.23 7.79
C LEU A 129 -1.92 7.08 7.89
N THR A 130 -2.60 6.81 6.79
CA THR A 130 -3.47 5.65 6.64
C THR A 130 -2.94 4.77 5.52
N ILE A 131 -2.53 3.56 5.89
CA ILE A 131 -2.29 2.49 4.93
C ILE A 131 -3.65 1.95 4.50
N LEU A 132 -3.92 2.06 3.20
CA LEU A 132 -5.14 1.61 2.56
C LEU A 132 -4.93 0.17 2.06
N ASP A 133 -6.01 -0.60 2.01
CA ASP A 133 -5.99 -2.01 1.58
C ASP A 133 -5.09 -2.24 0.35
N GLU A 134 -4.29 -3.30 0.47
CA GLU A 134 -3.35 -3.78 -0.55
C GLU A 134 -4.06 -3.92 -1.90
N GLU A 135 -3.61 -3.17 -2.89
CA GLU A 135 -3.86 -3.58 -4.26
C GLU A 135 -2.96 -4.79 -4.49
N ILE A 136 -3.54 -5.99 -4.62
CA ILE A 136 -2.82 -7.14 -5.13
C ILE A 136 -2.53 -6.85 -6.60
N ILE A 137 -1.36 -6.28 -6.88
CA ILE A 137 -0.87 -6.11 -8.26
C ILE A 137 -0.46 -7.50 -8.74
N TYR A 138 -1.43 -8.22 -9.30
CA TYR A 138 -1.13 -9.47 -9.99
C TYR A 138 -0.17 -9.17 -11.14
N LYS A 139 0.96 -9.88 -11.20
CA LYS A 139 1.78 -9.86 -12.41
C LYS A 139 0.90 -10.32 -13.57
N ASN A 140 0.83 -9.53 -14.64
CA ASN A 140 0.14 -9.93 -15.85
C ASN A 140 0.90 -11.13 -16.42
N LEU A 141 0.34 -12.32 -16.29
CA LEU A 141 0.88 -13.51 -16.93
C LEU A 141 0.69 -13.36 -18.45
N ASN A 142 1.47 -14.12 -19.21
CA ASN A 142 1.24 -14.27 -20.64
C ASN A 142 0.88 -15.74 -20.89
N LEU A 143 -0.40 -16.01 -21.15
CA LEU A 143 -1.01 -17.33 -21.37
C LEU A 143 -0.22 -18.12 -22.42
N LYS A 144 0.36 -17.42 -23.41
CA LYS A 144 1.08 -18.05 -24.51
C LYS A 144 2.42 -18.69 -24.11
N ASN A 145 3.04 -18.24 -23.02
CA ASN A 145 4.41 -18.64 -22.68
C ASN A 145 4.54 -19.56 -21.46
N LYS A 146 3.49 -19.77 -20.65
CA LYS A 146 3.65 -20.46 -19.35
C LYS A 146 2.62 -21.54 -18.98
N ILE A 147 1.68 -21.89 -19.86
CA ILE A 147 0.59 -22.84 -19.52
C ILE A 147 1.05 -24.30 -19.34
N ILE A 148 2.25 -24.70 -19.75
CA ILE A 148 2.46 -26.14 -19.94
C ILE A 148 3.00 -26.90 -18.71
N ASN A 149 3.75 -26.30 -17.76
CA ASN A 149 4.43 -27.12 -16.73
C ASN A 149 4.71 -26.43 -15.37
N ASN A 150 3.87 -25.52 -14.88
CA ASN A 150 4.10 -24.94 -13.55
C ASN A 150 3.18 -25.57 -12.51
N LEU A 151 3.77 -26.26 -11.53
CA LEU A 151 3.07 -26.97 -10.46
C LEU A 151 2.31 -26.03 -9.50
N ASN A 152 2.64 -24.74 -9.52
CA ASN A 152 1.95 -23.70 -8.74
C ASN A 152 0.76 -23.08 -9.48
N THR A 153 0.39 -23.57 -10.66
CA THR A 153 -0.61 -22.92 -11.52
C THR A 153 -1.85 -23.79 -11.71
N ILE A 154 -3.01 -23.15 -11.62
CA ILE A 154 -4.31 -23.75 -11.94
C ILE A 154 -5.04 -22.93 -13.00
N ARG A 155 -5.87 -23.62 -13.78
CA ARG A 155 -6.79 -23.01 -14.75
C ARG A 155 -8.23 -23.25 -14.31
N ILE A 156 -9.00 -22.19 -14.15
CA ILE A 156 -10.45 -22.25 -13.90
C ILE A 156 -11.15 -22.01 -15.23
N LYS A 157 -11.83 -23.03 -15.75
CA LYS A 157 -12.57 -22.97 -17.01
C LYS A 157 -14.01 -22.51 -16.81
N SER A 158 -14.50 -21.73 -17.78
CA SER A 158 -15.93 -21.45 -18.00
C SER A 158 -16.72 -21.10 -16.74
N THR A 159 -16.29 -20.05 -16.03
CA THR A 159 -16.97 -19.58 -14.82
C THR A 159 -17.83 -18.34 -15.08
N ASN A 160 -19.08 -18.38 -14.61
CA ASN A 160 -20.00 -17.25 -14.63
C ASN A 160 -19.75 -16.30 -13.43
N ASN A 161 -18.98 -16.74 -12.43
CA ASN A 161 -18.76 -16.04 -11.17
C ASN A 161 -17.35 -15.47 -11.05
N LYS A 162 -16.89 -14.76 -12.09
CA LYS A 162 -15.52 -14.19 -12.13
C LYS A 162 -15.19 -13.31 -10.93
N ASN A 163 -16.17 -12.52 -10.47
CA ASN A 163 -15.99 -11.57 -9.37
C ASN A 163 -15.77 -12.24 -8.00
N LYS A 164 -16.09 -13.53 -7.85
CA LYS A 164 -15.92 -14.28 -6.58
C LYS A 164 -14.66 -15.13 -6.55
N ILE A 165 -13.99 -15.30 -7.68
CA ILE A 165 -12.87 -16.23 -7.77
C ILE A 165 -11.71 -15.81 -6.88
N LEU A 166 -11.33 -14.54 -6.88
CA LEU A 166 -10.21 -14.10 -6.04
C LEU A 166 -10.50 -14.34 -4.56
N ASN A 167 -11.72 -14.05 -4.09
CA ASN A 167 -12.11 -14.27 -2.69
C ASN A 167 -12.21 -15.76 -2.34
N ASP A 168 -12.72 -16.59 -3.24
CA ASP A 168 -12.87 -18.01 -2.97
C ASP A 168 -11.51 -18.73 -2.99
N PHE A 169 -10.59 -18.29 -3.85
CA PHE A 169 -9.31 -18.94 -4.08
C PHE A 169 -8.16 -18.39 -3.22
N SER A 170 -8.25 -17.15 -2.72
CA SER A 170 -7.27 -16.60 -1.77
C SER A 170 -7.21 -17.38 -0.45
N ASN A 171 -8.29 -18.08 -0.08
CA ASN A 171 -8.33 -18.94 1.12
C ASN A 171 -7.34 -20.11 1.06
N PHE A 172 -6.88 -20.50 -0.14
CA PHE A 172 -5.95 -21.61 -0.31
C PHE A 172 -4.47 -21.19 -0.25
N GLY A 173 -4.22 -19.89 -0.22
CA GLY A 173 -2.88 -19.33 -0.12
C GLY A 173 -2.69 -18.09 -0.98
N ASN A 174 -1.46 -17.57 -0.94
CA ASN A 174 -1.10 -16.34 -1.62
C ASN A 174 -1.05 -16.52 -3.14
N ILE A 175 -1.87 -15.75 -3.86
CA ILE A 175 -1.94 -15.72 -5.33
C ILE A 175 -0.99 -14.63 -5.82
N ILE A 176 0.05 -15.02 -6.55
CA ILE A 176 1.10 -14.11 -7.02
C ILE A 176 0.88 -13.60 -8.45
N ALA A 177 0.02 -14.27 -9.21
CA ALA A 177 -0.30 -13.85 -10.57
C ALA A 177 -1.67 -14.37 -11.04
N LEU A 178 -2.30 -13.60 -11.95
CA LEU A 178 -3.64 -13.83 -12.48
C LEU A 178 -3.66 -13.51 -13.97
N GLU A 179 -4.33 -14.33 -14.78
CA GLU A 179 -4.68 -13.99 -16.16
C GLU A 179 -6.12 -14.34 -16.45
N MET A 180 -6.81 -13.47 -17.19
CA MET A 180 -8.21 -13.68 -17.55
C MET A 180 -8.37 -13.60 -19.08
N GLU A 181 -8.74 -14.71 -19.71
CA GLU A 181 -9.03 -14.76 -21.15
C GLU A 181 -10.43 -15.30 -21.39
N LYS A 182 -11.34 -14.41 -21.82
CA LYS A 182 -12.75 -14.69 -22.14
C LYS A 182 -13.49 -15.45 -21.04
N ASN A 183 -13.33 -16.77 -20.95
CA ASN A 183 -14.01 -17.66 -20.03
C ASN A 183 -13.06 -18.41 -19.09
N ASP A 184 -11.76 -18.28 -19.30
CA ASP A 184 -10.75 -19.01 -18.56
C ASP A 184 -9.93 -18.06 -17.71
N ILE A 185 -9.59 -18.54 -16.51
CA ILE A 185 -8.80 -17.80 -15.54
C ILE A 185 -7.61 -18.66 -15.15
N LEU A 186 -6.41 -18.11 -15.23
CA LEU A 186 -5.20 -18.71 -14.67
C LEU A 186 -4.88 -18.06 -13.34
N LEU A 187 -4.54 -18.88 -12.35
CA LEU A 187 -4.01 -18.44 -11.05
C LEU A 187 -2.65 -19.11 -10.84
N GLU A 188 -1.63 -18.31 -10.50
CA GLU A 188 -0.34 -18.80 -10.02
C GLU A 188 -0.22 -18.49 -8.52
N TYR A 189 0.10 -19.51 -7.73
CA TYR A 189 0.34 -19.41 -6.30
C TYR A 189 1.83 -19.30 -5.99
N GLU A 190 2.13 -18.80 -4.80
CA GLU A 190 3.50 -18.74 -4.28
C GLU A 190 4.16 -20.13 -4.15
N ASN A 191 3.39 -21.17 -3.78
CA ASN A 191 3.88 -22.52 -3.53
C ASN A 191 2.93 -23.61 -4.09
N GLU A 192 3.48 -24.75 -4.51
CA GLU A 192 2.78 -25.96 -4.95
C GLU A 192 1.83 -26.51 -3.88
N GLU A 193 2.17 -26.30 -2.60
CA GLU A 193 1.35 -26.73 -1.47
C GLU A 193 -0.04 -26.08 -1.49
N ASN A 194 -0.13 -24.83 -1.92
CA ASN A 194 -1.40 -24.12 -2.07
C ASN A 194 -2.28 -24.82 -3.13
N VAL A 195 -1.67 -25.30 -4.22
CA VAL A 195 -2.35 -26.08 -5.27
C VAL A 195 -2.78 -27.46 -4.77
N LYS A 196 -1.98 -28.10 -3.91
CA LYS A 196 -2.36 -29.36 -3.25
C LYS A 196 -3.58 -29.19 -2.34
N ASN A 197 -3.66 -28.08 -1.60
CA ASN A 197 -4.82 -27.76 -0.75
C ASN A 197 -6.11 -27.61 -1.59
N ILE A 198 -6.01 -26.95 -2.75
CA ILE A 198 -7.13 -26.85 -3.70
C ILE A 198 -7.57 -28.23 -4.19
N ASN A 199 -6.62 -29.13 -4.45
CA ASN A 199 -6.93 -30.50 -4.88
C ASN A 199 -7.66 -31.30 -3.79
N GLN A 200 -7.33 -31.08 -2.52
CA GLN A 200 -8.03 -31.71 -1.39
C GLN A 200 -9.48 -31.23 -1.26
N GLU A 201 -9.76 -29.96 -1.56
CA GLU A 201 -11.12 -29.38 -1.48
C GLU A 201 -11.90 -29.39 -2.81
N MET A 202 -11.41 -30.13 -3.81
CA MET A 202 -11.94 -30.12 -5.17
C MET A 202 -13.45 -30.39 -5.25
N ASN A 203 -13.97 -31.26 -4.39
CA ASN A 203 -15.40 -31.58 -4.36
C ASN A 203 -16.26 -30.39 -3.96
N GLY A 204 -15.84 -29.62 -2.94
CA GLY A 204 -16.56 -28.42 -2.50
C GLY A 204 -16.50 -27.30 -3.54
N LEU A 205 -15.37 -27.16 -4.23
CA LEU A 205 -15.20 -26.18 -5.32
C LEU A 205 -16.08 -26.53 -6.53
N ARG A 206 -16.19 -27.82 -6.88
CA ARG A 206 -17.10 -28.28 -7.94
C ARG A 206 -18.57 -28.03 -7.62
N LEU A 207 -18.98 -28.26 -6.37
CA LEU A 207 -20.35 -27.95 -5.91
C LEU A 207 -20.66 -26.45 -5.97
N ARG A 208 -19.66 -25.59 -5.78
CA ARG A 208 -19.75 -24.13 -5.96
C ARG A 208 -19.76 -23.70 -7.44
N GLY A 209 -19.66 -24.64 -8.38
CA GLY A 209 -19.73 -24.40 -9.82
C GLY A 209 -18.38 -24.14 -10.49
N TYR A 210 -17.25 -24.39 -9.83
CA TYR A 210 -15.93 -24.22 -10.42
C TYR A 210 -15.49 -25.46 -11.21
N LYS A 211 -14.97 -25.23 -12.42
CA LYS A 211 -14.29 -26.25 -13.23
C LYS A 211 -12.80 -25.95 -13.26
N ILE A 212 -12.03 -26.68 -12.45
CA ILE A 212 -10.59 -26.45 -12.26
C ILE A 212 -9.78 -27.51 -13.00
N GLU A 213 -8.74 -27.08 -13.70
CA GLU A 213 -7.72 -27.91 -14.33
C GLU A 213 -6.37 -27.59 -13.71
N PHE A 214 -5.67 -28.62 -13.24
CA PHE A 214 -4.31 -28.50 -12.76
C PHE A 214 -3.34 -28.53 -13.92
N CYS A 215 -2.36 -27.62 -13.94
CA CYS A 215 -1.36 -27.55 -15.00
C CYS A 215 -0.24 -28.62 -14.86
N CYS A 216 -0.51 -29.74 -14.17
CA CYS A 216 0.45 -30.81 -13.90
C CYS A 216 0.22 -32.02 -14.84
N GLU A 217 1.27 -32.40 -15.57
CA GLU A 217 1.50 -33.64 -16.35
C GLU A 217 0.32 -34.25 -17.16
N ARG A 218 0.35 -33.98 -18.48
CA ARG A 218 0.09 -35.03 -19.47
C ARG A 218 1.31 -35.95 -19.53
N GLY A 219 1.18 -37.17 -19.01
CA GLY A 219 1.96 -38.30 -19.50
C GLY A 219 2.57 -39.19 -18.43
N ARG A 220 1.80 -40.19 -17.98
CA ARG A 220 2.25 -41.60 -17.94
C ARG A 220 1.07 -42.50 -18.30
N TYR A 221 1.22 -43.19 -19.42
CA TYR A 221 0.52 -44.44 -19.70
C TYR A 221 1.01 -45.51 -18.73
#